data_AF-A0A7W2ABU3-F1
#
_entry.id   AF-A0A7W2ABU3-F1
#
_cell.length_a   1.000
_cell.length_b   1.000
_cell.length_c   1.000
_cell.angle_alpha   90.00
_cell.angle_beta   90.00
_cell.angle_gamma   90.00
#
_symmetry.space_group_name_H-M   'P 1'
#
loop_
_entity.id
_entity.type
_entity.pdbx_description
1 polymer ?
#
loop_
_entity_poly.entity_id
_entity_poly.type
_entity_poly.pdbx_seq_one_letter_code
_entity_poly.pdbx_strand_id
1 'polypeptide(L)'
;MNAPVTATIEADHADDLEPCPTQQAEQCSRLWASALALYLQDAIRHATGGKKPFNVPDYELEAAFDDVCRLGPMTRHLCQMTGTDPEWLQDQFKQAVLEIRDGERTLGKARR
;
A
#
# COMPACT_ATOMS: atom_id res chain seq x y z
N MET A 1 -48.55 44.85 17.50
CA MET A 1 -47.90 43.62 17.99
C MET A 1 -46.88 43.24 16.93
N ASN A 2 -45.62 43.63 17.11
CA ASN A 2 -44.58 43.42 16.11
C ASN A 2 -43.75 42.20 16.55
N ALA A 3 -43.76 41.15 15.73
CA ALA A 3 -42.98 39.94 15.95
C ALA A 3 -41.47 40.23 15.85
N PRO A 4 -40.62 39.54 16.62
CA PRO A 4 -39.18 39.74 16.57
C PRO A 4 -38.59 39.14 15.30
N VAL A 5 -37.82 39.94 14.56
CA VAL A 5 -37.00 39.50 13.43
C VAL A 5 -35.96 38.52 13.98
N THR A 6 -36.10 37.24 13.65
CA THR A 6 -35.12 36.22 13.97
C THR A 6 -33.90 36.45 13.09
N ALA A 7 -32.85 37.03 13.66
CA ALA A 7 -31.54 37.13 13.04
C ALA A 7 -31.03 35.69 12.81
N THR A 8 -31.14 35.25 11.55
CA THR A 8 -30.47 34.03 11.10
C THR A 8 -28.99 34.35 11.11
N ILE A 9 -28.27 33.80 12.10
CA ILE A 9 -26.81 33.80 12.12
C ILE A 9 -26.41 32.91 10.95
N GLU A 10 -25.91 33.54 9.88
CA GLU A 10 -25.29 32.82 8.77
C GLU A 10 -24.09 32.06 9.34
N ALA A 11 -24.20 30.74 9.32
CA ALA A 11 -23.08 29.86 9.60
C ALA A 11 -22.07 30.07 8.48
N ASP A 12 -21.07 30.89 8.82
CA ASP A 12 -19.85 31.13 8.05
C ASP A 12 -19.35 29.79 7.49
N HIS A 13 -19.40 29.66 6.17
CA HIS A 13 -18.97 28.50 5.40
C HIS A 13 -17.45 28.32 5.54
N ALA A 14 -17.03 27.70 6.64
CA ALA A 14 -15.63 27.37 6.91
C ALA A 14 -15.17 26.04 6.25
N ASP A 15 -15.90 25.54 5.25
CA ASP A 15 -15.70 24.18 4.69
C ASP A 15 -15.31 24.16 3.20
N ASP A 16 -14.93 25.32 2.62
CA ASP A 16 -14.42 25.46 1.25
C ASP A 16 -12.95 25.90 1.21
N LEU A 17 -12.17 25.59 2.26
CA LEU A 17 -10.71 25.74 2.18
C LEU A 17 -10.16 24.57 1.36
N GLU A 18 -9.88 24.83 0.08
CA GLU A 18 -9.11 23.88 -0.74
C GLU A 18 -7.87 23.43 0.03
N PRO A 19 -7.58 22.12 0.08
CA PRO A 19 -6.48 21.60 0.87
C PRO A 19 -5.18 22.25 0.40
N CYS A 20 -4.40 22.78 1.36
CA CYS A 20 -3.13 23.43 1.07
C CYS A 20 -2.24 22.46 0.25
N PRO A 21 -1.50 22.93 -0.76
CA PRO A 21 -0.70 22.07 -1.65
C PRO A 21 0.21 21.08 -0.92
N THR A 22 0.69 21.42 0.28
CA THR A 22 1.49 20.55 1.14
C THR A 22 0.69 19.36 1.69
N GLN A 23 -0.55 19.57 2.11
CA GLN A 23 -1.42 18.51 2.60
C GLN A 23 -1.78 17.52 1.49
N GLN A 24 -2.01 18.02 0.27
CA GLN A 24 -2.23 17.17 -0.91
C GLN A 24 -0.99 16.32 -1.21
N ALA A 25 0.20 16.92 -1.19
CA ALA A 25 1.46 16.20 -1.43
C ALA A 25 1.70 15.07 -0.40
N GLU A 26 1.42 15.31 0.88
CA GLU A 26 1.52 14.29 1.92
C GLU A 26 0.51 13.15 1.74
N GLN A 27 -0.73 13.47 1.37
CA GLN A 27 -1.75 12.46 1.09
C GLN A 27 -1.36 11.58 -0.11
N CYS A 28 -0.85 12.19 -1.19
CA CYS A 28 -0.33 11.47 -2.33
C CYS A 28 0.85 10.55 -1.94
N SER A 29 1.79 11.02 -1.13
CA SER A 29 2.91 10.19 -0.65
C SER A 29 2.43 8.96 0.14
N ARG A 30 1.49 9.15 1.07
CA ARG A 30 0.88 8.05 1.84
C ARG A 30 0.15 7.05 0.95
N LEU A 31 -0.53 7.52 -0.09
CA LEU A 31 -1.22 6.67 -1.06
C LEU A 31 -0.22 5.77 -1.79
N TRP A 32 0.86 6.33 -2.33
CA TRP A 32 1.87 5.56 -3.06
C TRP A 32 2.61 4.57 -2.17
N ALA A 33 2.92 4.95 -0.93
CA ALA A 33 3.48 4.03 0.06
C ALA A 33 2.53 2.85 0.34
N SER A 34 1.22 3.11 0.44
CA SER A 34 0.22 2.06 0.64
C SER A 34 0.07 1.15 -0.58
N ALA A 35 0.08 1.73 -1.78
CA ALA A 35 0.05 0.97 -3.04
C ALA A 35 1.27 0.03 -3.15
N LEU A 36 2.46 0.54 -2.85
CA LEU A 36 3.68 -0.27 -2.82
C LEU A 36 3.59 -1.40 -1.77
N ALA A 37 3.06 -1.12 -0.58
CA ALA A 37 2.89 -2.12 0.46
C ALA A 37 1.92 -3.24 0.05
N LEU A 38 0.78 -2.90 -0.55
CA LEU A 38 -0.19 -3.88 -1.06
C LEU A 38 0.41 -4.73 -2.18
N TYR A 39 1.11 -4.08 -3.12
CA TYR A 39 1.79 -4.74 -4.22
C TYR A 39 2.82 -5.78 -3.75
N LEU A 40 3.64 -5.43 -2.76
CA LEU A 40 4.60 -6.35 -2.16
C LEU A 40 3.91 -7.48 -1.39
N GLN A 41 2.78 -7.21 -0.73
CA GLN A 41 2.02 -8.26 -0.06
C GLN A 41 1.50 -9.31 -1.06
N ASP A 42 1.05 -8.89 -2.23
CA ASP A 42 0.58 -9.80 -3.27
C ASP A 42 1.73 -10.68 -3.79
N ALA A 43 2.89 -10.07 -4.06
CA ALA A 43 4.10 -10.80 -4.44
C ALA A 43 4.57 -11.80 -3.36
N ILE A 44 4.55 -11.39 -2.08
CA ILE A 44 4.92 -12.26 -0.95
C ILE A 44 3.94 -13.44 -0.86
N ARG A 45 2.64 -13.18 -0.98
CA ARG A 45 1.60 -14.23 -0.92
C ARG A 45 1.79 -15.25 -2.03
N HIS A 46 2.14 -14.83 -3.24
CA HIS A 46 2.48 -15.78 -4.29
C HIS A 46 3.70 -16.63 -3.90
N ALA A 47 4.77 -15.98 -3.44
CA ALA A 47 6.03 -16.64 -3.10
C ALA A 47 5.93 -17.66 -1.95
N THR A 48 5.03 -17.41 -0.99
CA THR A 48 4.85 -18.25 0.21
C THR A 48 3.66 -19.21 0.11
N GLY A 49 2.86 -19.12 -0.97
CA GLY A 49 1.61 -19.89 -1.07
C GLY A 49 0.54 -19.42 -0.07
N GLY A 50 0.59 -18.15 0.33
CA GLY A 50 -0.33 -17.55 1.29
C GLY A 50 -1.77 -17.45 0.79
N LYS A 51 -2.70 -17.12 1.71
CA LYS A 51 -4.12 -16.93 1.37
C LYS A 51 -4.30 -15.71 0.46
N LYS A 52 -5.03 -15.89 -0.64
CA LYS A 52 -5.34 -14.82 -1.59
C LYS A 52 -6.25 -13.75 -0.99
N PRO A 53 -6.04 -12.46 -1.33
CA PRO A 53 -7.02 -11.41 -1.05
C PRO A 53 -8.26 -11.59 -1.95
N PHE A 54 -9.43 -11.21 -1.42
CA PHE A 54 -10.68 -10.88 -2.13
C PHE A 54 -10.80 -11.28 -3.62
N ASN A 55 -11.16 -12.53 -3.91
CA ASN A 55 -11.40 -13.04 -5.28
C ASN A 55 -10.29 -12.74 -6.31
N VAL A 56 -9.08 -12.37 -5.87
CA VAL A 56 -7.96 -12.06 -6.76
C VAL A 56 -7.51 -13.36 -7.43
N PRO A 57 -7.41 -13.37 -8.77
CA PRO A 57 -6.95 -14.55 -9.50
C PRO A 57 -5.45 -14.78 -9.31
N ASP A 58 -5.01 -16.03 -9.45
CA ASP A 58 -3.59 -16.41 -9.22
C ASP A 58 -2.61 -15.65 -10.10
N TYR A 59 -2.98 -15.42 -11.36
CA TYR A 59 -2.10 -14.79 -12.33
C TYR A 59 -1.77 -13.33 -11.97
N GLU A 60 -2.59 -12.65 -11.16
CA GLU A 60 -2.29 -11.28 -10.70
C GLU A 60 -1.23 -11.27 -9.60
N LEU A 61 -1.28 -12.25 -8.70
CA LEU A 61 -0.25 -12.44 -7.67
C LEU A 61 1.07 -12.88 -8.30
N GLU A 62 1.01 -13.75 -9.30
CA GLU A 62 2.17 -14.18 -10.10
C GLU A 62 2.79 -13.01 -10.86
N ALA A 63 1.97 -12.17 -11.51
CA ALA A 63 2.46 -10.99 -12.21
C ALA A 63 3.18 -10.00 -11.27
N ALA A 64 2.63 -9.75 -10.06
CA ALA A 64 3.27 -8.90 -9.06
C ALA A 64 4.62 -9.48 -8.61
N PHE A 65 4.68 -10.78 -8.37
CA PHE A 65 5.92 -11.47 -8.01
C PHE A 65 6.99 -11.37 -9.10
N ASP A 66 6.62 -11.71 -10.34
CA ASP A 66 7.54 -11.70 -11.48
C ASP A 66 8.11 -10.31 -11.75
N ASP A 67 7.28 -9.28 -11.64
CA ASP A 67 7.70 -7.90 -11.82
C ASP A 67 8.65 -7.44 -10.69
N VAL A 68 8.38 -7.79 -9.42
CA VAL A 68 9.35 -7.52 -8.32
C VAL A 68 10.68 -8.25 -8.53
N CYS A 69 10.65 -9.52 -8.92
CA CYS A 69 11.87 -10.32 -9.14
C CYS A 69 12.70 -9.83 -10.34
N ARG A 70 12.08 -9.17 -11.33
CA ARG A 70 12.77 -8.67 -12.53
C ARG A 70 13.03 -7.17 -12.51
N LEU A 71 12.69 -6.47 -11.42
CA LEU A 71 12.65 -5.00 -11.38
C LEU A 71 11.86 -4.45 -12.58
N GLY A 72 10.65 -4.96 -12.74
CA GLY A 72 9.76 -4.66 -13.84
C GLY A 72 9.20 -3.23 -13.79
N PRO A 73 8.40 -2.86 -14.79
CA PRO A 73 7.86 -1.50 -14.92
C PRO A 73 7.03 -1.07 -13.71
N MET A 74 6.25 -1.97 -13.10
CA MET A 74 5.40 -1.61 -11.96
C MET A 74 6.23 -1.32 -10.71
N THR A 75 7.19 -2.19 -10.39
CA THR A 75 8.16 -1.96 -9.31
C THR A 75 8.90 -0.65 -9.49
N ARG A 76 9.44 -0.38 -10.68
CA ARG A 76 10.17 0.88 -10.95
C ARG A 76 9.28 2.10 -10.80
N HIS A 77 8.05 2.04 -11.29
CA HIS A 77 7.10 3.13 -11.17
C HIS A 77 6.77 3.43 -9.69
N LEU A 78 6.43 2.42 -8.90
CA LEU A 78 6.12 2.59 -7.48
C LEU A 78 7.32 3.07 -6.67
N CYS A 79 8.53 2.59 -7.00
CA CYS A 79 9.77 3.08 -6.42
C CYS A 79 10.00 4.56 -6.72
N GLN A 80 9.77 5.00 -7.96
CA GLN A 80 9.86 6.40 -8.36
C GLN A 80 8.86 7.27 -7.58
N MET A 81 7.62 6.81 -7.42
CA MET A 81 6.58 7.56 -6.71
C MET A 81 6.83 7.67 -5.19
N THR A 82 7.58 6.72 -4.62
CA THR A 82 7.88 6.66 -3.18
C THR A 82 9.29 7.14 -2.83
N GLY A 83 10.15 7.37 -3.83
CA GLY A 83 11.58 7.67 -3.62
C GLY A 83 12.38 6.47 -3.09
N THR A 84 11.86 5.25 -3.23
CA THR A 84 12.53 4.02 -2.78
C THR A 84 13.50 3.54 -3.85
N ASP A 85 14.67 3.03 -3.46
CA ASP A 85 15.58 2.35 -4.40
C ASP A 85 15.03 0.97 -4.80
N PRO A 86 14.83 0.69 -6.10
CA PRO A 86 14.32 -0.60 -6.57
C PRO A 86 15.20 -1.80 -6.21
N GLU A 87 16.52 -1.64 -6.24
CA GLU A 87 17.45 -2.75 -5.96
C GLU A 87 17.41 -3.12 -4.48
N TRP A 88 17.53 -2.12 -3.60
CA TRP A 88 17.31 -2.31 -2.17
C TRP A 88 15.95 -2.94 -1.86
N LEU A 89 14.88 -2.46 -2.49
CA LEU A 89 13.54 -3.01 -2.28
C LEU A 89 13.45 -4.49 -2.66
N GLN A 90 14.01 -4.86 -3.80
CA GLN A 90 14.02 -6.25 -4.24
C GLN A 90 14.80 -7.15 -3.27
N ASP A 91 15.92 -6.69 -2.74
CA ASP A 91 16.70 -7.48 -1.79
C ASP A 91 15.96 -7.64 -0.45
N GLN A 92 15.31 -6.58 0.04
CA GLN A 92 14.44 -6.67 1.20
C GLN A 92 13.27 -7.63 0.97
N PHE A 93 12.67 -7.63 -0.21
CA PHE A 93 11.63 -8.58 -0.59
C PHE A 93 12.13 -10.03 -0.55
N LYS A 94 13.30 -10.32 -1.13
CA LYS A 94 13.90 -11.67 -1.10
C LYS A 94 14.16 -12.13 0.32
N GLN A 95 14.71 -11.26 1.18
CA GLN A 95 14.97 -11.58 2.58
C GLN A 95 13.67 -11.89 3.32
N ALA A 96 12.64 -11.06 3.17
CA ALA A 96 11.33 -11.30 3.80
C ALA A 96 10.73 -12.66 3.38
N VAL A 97 10.82 -13.02 2.10
CA VAL A 97 10.34 -14.32 1.60
C VAL A 97 11.12 -15.48 2.22
N LEU A 98 12.44 -15.36 2.36
CA LEU A 98 13.27 -16.39 2.99
C LEU A 98 12.92 -16.57 4.47
N GLU A 99 12.81 -15.46 5.22
CA GLU A 99 12.47 -15.46 6.64
C GLU A 99 11.12 -16.14 6.91
N ILE A 100 10.10 -15.85 6.10
CA ILE A 100 8.79 -16.47 6.24
C ILE A 100 8.89 -17.99 6.02
N ARG A 101 9.57 -18.42 4.97
CA ARG A 101 9.72 -19.85 4.63
C ARG A 101 10.53 -20.62 5.68
N ASP A 102 11.57 -20.00 6.23
CA ASP A 102 12.37 -20.62 7.30
C ASP A 102 11.62 -20.65 8.63
N GLY A 103 10.81 -19.64 8.93
CA GLY A 103 9.89 -19.63 10.06
C GLY A 103 8.86 -20.77 9.97
N GLU A 104 8.22 -20.94 8.81
CA GLU A 104 7.29 -22.04 8.55
C GLU A 104 7.96 -23.41 8.69
N ARG A 105 9.18 -23.57 8.15
CA ARG A 105 9.96 -24.80 8.27
C ARG A 105 10.31 -25.12 9.73
N THR A 106 10.63 -24.12 10.54
CA THR A 106 10.96 -24.29 11.96
C THR A 106 9.74 -24.69 12.78
N LEU A 107 8.60 -24.04 12.56
CA LEU A 107 7.32 -24.40 13.20
C LEU A 107 6.82 -25.80 12.79
N GLY A 108 7.05 -26.20 11.53
CA GLY A 108 6.71 -27.55 11.05
C GLY A 108 7.56 -28.66 11.66
N LYS A 109 8.81 -28.38 12.06
CA LYS A 109 9.68 -29.34 12.76
C LYS A 109 9.35 -29.49 14.24
N ALA A 110 8.84 -28.45 14.89
CA ALA A 110 8.53 -28.44 16.33
C ALA A 110 7.23 -29.20 16.72
N ARG A 111 6.46 -29.69 15.75
CA ARG A 111 5.18 -30.40 15.96
C ARG A 111 5.30 -31.94 16.01
N ARG A 112 6.46 -32.51 16.30
CA ARG A 112 6.66 -33.97 16.46
C ARG A 112 7.05 -34.36 17.87
#